data_AF-A0A7C5SLX6-F1
#
_entry.id   AF-A0A7C5SLX6-F1
#
_cell.length_a   1.000
_cell.length_b   1.000
_cell.length_c   1.000
_cell.angle_alpha   90.00
_cell.angle_beta   90.00
_cell.angle_gamma   90.00
#
_symmetry.space_group_name_H-M   'P 1'
#
loop_
_entity.id
_entity.type
_entity.pdbx_description
1 polymer ?
#
loop_
_entity_poly.entity_id
_entity_poly.type
_entity_poly.pdbx_seq_one_letter_code
_entity_poly.pdbx_strand_id
1 'polypeptide(L)'
;TMTNLLDLEVGAEGNGFFQIDAGCSATSKNAFIGKIETATGDALIRGTWNTLVSAIIGNLGSGSMTVEAGGTLNATQDIKIGDNDFSSGSLTIDGAGSTATAGGVTTVGNFGTGSLTVSNGGLLTTAQLKIGDDAHGDVLIDGGTIIDTVGTGVGNRATGTLTLDNGGTLQSPLVSIIAFMGTVAGSGTIDAPVVNDEVVSPGNPIGTLTVTGDYTQGFGILNIELGGTAPGTGYDQLAVNGHSTLGGILNVSLVNGFNPANGQFVILQGGTVSGVFQTVNLPAGFSISYEADRVVVTIGSPCVADINGDGVLDLADISAFISAFLAQDPAADLAPPAGVFDLADLGTFIQAFLAGCP
;
A
#
# COMPACT_ATOMS: atom_id res chain seq x y z
N THR A 1 23.19 20.79 27.83
CA THR A 1 21.74 21.04 27.83
C THR A 1 21.46 22.49 27.50
N MET A 2 20.56 22.74 26.56
CA MET A 2 20.02 24.05 26.21
C MET A 2 18.54 24.10 26.63
N THR A 3 18.11 25.16 27.31
CA THR A 3 16.70 25.38 27.64
C THR A 3 16.26 26.73 27.11
N ASN A 4 15.30 26.71 26.19
CA ASN A 4 14.58 27.87 25.69
C ASN A 4 13.09 27.67 26.04
N LEU A 5 12.50 28.57 26.82
CA LEU A 5 11.05 28.47 27.11
C LEU A 5 10.19 29.24 26.11
N LEU A 6 10.83 29.80 25.08
CA LEU A 6 10.22 30.35 23.88
C LEU A 6 10.42 29.39 22.71
N ASP A 7 9.98 29.83 21.53
CA ASP A 7 10.13 29.07 20.30
C ASP A 7 11.61 29.00 19.90
N LEU A 8 12.04 27.83 19.39
CA LEU A 8 13.32 27.69 18.71
C LEU A 8 13.06 27.67 17.20
N GLU A 9 13.72 28.56 16.48
CA GLU A 9 13.47 28.80 15.05
C GLU A 9 14.75 28.53 14.27
N VAL A 10 14.68 27.55 13.37
CA VAL A 10 15.78 27.14 12.50
C VAL A 10 15.43 27.57 11.08
N GLY A 11 16.19 28.49 10.53
CA GLY A 11 15.82 29.14 9.27
C GLY A 11 14.62 30.07 9.46
N ALA A 12 14.79 31.12 10.28
CA ALA A 12 13.71 32.05 10.59
C ALA A 12 13.42 33.06 9.45
N GLU A 13 14.45 33.55 8.76
CA GLU A 13 14.33 34.52 7.64
C GLU A 13 15.29 34.19 6.48
N GLY A 14 15.82 32.97 6.46
CA GLY A 14 16.85 32.52 5.52
C GLY A 14 17.24 31.08 5.81
N ASN A 15 18.50 30.72 5.58
CA ASN A 15 18.98 29.36 5.82
C ASN A 15 19.47 29.21 7.26
N GLY A 16 19.04 28.15 7.95
CA GLY A 16 19.51 27.84 9.29
C GLY A 16 19.74 26.35 9.47
N PHE A 17 20.73 26.02 10.30
CA PHE A 17 21.03 24.65 10.69
C PHE A 17 21.09 24.54 12.21
N PHE A 18 20.52 23.48 12.77
CA PHE A 18 20.57 23.18 14.20
C PHE A 18 20.89 21.71 14.44
N GLN A 19 21.86 21.44 15.30
CA GLN A 19 22.29 20.09 15.60
C GLN A 19 22.31 19.86 17.11
N ILE A 20 21.83 18.69 17.52
CA ILE A 20 21.97 18.18 18.89
C ILE A 20 22.80 16.91 18.82
N ASP A 21 24.02 16.96 19.32
CA ASP A 21 24.90 15.79 19.38
C ASP A 21 24.47 14.77 20.44
N ALA A 22 24.97 13.55 20.31
CA ALA A 22 24.74 12.47 21.26
C ALA A 22 25.08 12.91 22.69
N GLY A 23 24.19 12.59 23.64
CA GLY A 23 24.31 12.99 25.04
C GLY A 23 23.95 14.46 25.34
N CYS A 24 23.70 15.28 24.31
CA CYS A 24 23.19 16.63 24.49
C CYS A 24 21.65 16.63 24.50
N SER A 25 21.09 17.69 25.10
CA SER A 25 19.66 17.92 25.11
C SER A 25 19.28 19.37 24.87
N ALA A 26 18.17 19.59 24.18
CA ALA A 26 17.52 20.88 24.00
C ALA A 26 16.06 20.82 24.47
N THR A 27 15.56 21.90 25.05
CA THR A 27 14.14 22.11 25.32
C THR A 27 13.70 23.44 24.68
N SER A 28 12.59 23.42 23.95
CA SER A 28 11.94 24.61 23.38
C SER A 28 10.43 24.61 23.68
N LYS A 29 9.75 25.76 23.58
CA LYS A 29 8.27 25.76 23.59
C LYS A 29 7.74 25.04 22.35
N ASN A 30 8.05 25.60 21.18
CA ASN A 30 7.88 24.96 19.89
C ASN A 30 9.24 24.79 19.19
N ALA A 31 9.29 23.89 18.22
CA ALA A 31 10.35 23.87 17.21
C ALA A 31 9.75 24.31 15.87
N PHE A 32 10.30 25.36 15.26
CA PHE A 32 9.96 25.78 13.91
C PHE A 32 11.16 25.60 12.99
N ILE A 33 11.03 24.75 11.97
CA ILE A 33 12.06 24.51 10.96
C ILE A 33 11.54 25.05 9.63
N GLY A 34 12.20 26.06 9.05
CA GLY A 34 11.70 26.78 7.88
C GLY A 34 10.46 27.61 8.22
N LYS A 35 10.65 28.63 9.07
CA LYS A 35 9.52 29.32 9.74
C LYS A 35 8.68 30.17 8.80
N ILE A 36 9.32 30.96 7.92
CA ILE A 36 8.64 31.90 7.01
C ILE A 36 8.84 31.50 5.55
N GLU A 37 8.09 32.12 4.64
CA GLU A 37 8.25 31.94 3.19
C GLU A 37 9.71 32.13 2.75
N THR A 38 10.19 31.30 1.82
CA THR A 38 11.57 31.26 1.31
C THR A 38 12.66 30.85 2.31
N ALA A 39 12.38 30.79 3.61
CA ALA A 39 13.35 30.33 4.59
C ALA A 39 13.53 28.81 4.54
N THR A 40 14.76 28.36 4.79
CA THR A 40 15.12 26.94 4.82
C THR A 40 15.71 26.61 6.19
N GLY A 41 15.13 25.63 6.87
CA GLY A 41 15.65 25.12 8.14
C GLY A 41 16.06 23.66 8.01
N ASP A 42 17.19 23.31 8.60
CA ASP A 42 17.66 21.93 8.69
C ASP A 42 18.01 21.58 10.14
N ALA A 43 17.42 20.51 10.67
CA ALA A 43 17.66 20.04 12.03
C ALA A 43 18.18 18.61 12.06
N LEU A 44 19.21 18.37 12.88
CA LEU A 44 19.82 17.05 13.07
C LEU A 44 19.85 16.67 14.55
N ILE A 45 19.18 15.58 14.90
CA ILE A 45 18.99 15.14 16.29
C ILE A 45 19.67 13.79 16.49
N ARG A 46 20.81 13.81 17.19
CA ARG A 46 21.51 12.62 17.73
C ARG A 46 21.47 12.55 19.26
N GLY A 47 21.10 13.66 19.91
CA GLY A 47 20.75 13.73 21.33
C GLY A 47 19.24 13.80 21.52
N THR A 48 18.76 14.61 22.47
CA THR A 48 17.31 14.74 22.75
C THR A 48 16.80 16.16 22.52
N TRP A 49 15.74 16.33 21.73
CA TRP A 49 14.97 17.57 21.66
C TRP A 49 13.59 17.38 22.27
N ASN A 50 13.28 18.13 23.32
CA ASN A 50 11.94 18.21 23.90
C ASN A 50 11.24 19.51 23.48
N THR A 51 10.04 19.42 22.92
CA THR A 51 9.15 20.58 22.75
C THR A 51 8.01 20.50 23.75
N LEU A 52 7.72 21.62 24.42
CA LEU A 52 6.63 21.72 25.39
C LEU A 52 5.26 21.73 24.71
N VAL A 53 5.23 22.01 23.41
CA VAL A 53 4.03 22.07 22.57
C VAL A 53 4.28 21.24 21.31
N SER A 54 4.63 21.86 20.19
CA SER A 54 4.69 21.16 18.90
C SER A 54 6.04 21.27 18.22
N ALA A 55 6.33 20.32 17.34
CA ALA A 55 7.39 20.43 16.34
C ALA A 55 6.75 20.67 14.97
N ILE A 56 7.14 21.75 14.30
CA ILE A 56 6.60 22.19 13.02
C ILE A 56 7.75 22.27 12.01
N ILE A 57 7.68 21.41 11.01
CA ILE A 57 8.73 21.19 10.01
C ILE A 57 8.17 21.61 8.66
N GLY A 58 8.74 22.67 8.09
CA GLY A 58 8.14 23.38 6.96
C GLY A 58 6.89 24.12 7.41
N ASN A 59 7.05 25.23 8.14
CA ASN A 59 5.91 26.01 8.62
C ASN A 59 5.26 26.79 7.47
N LEU A 60 5.92 27.85 7.00
CA LEU A 60 5.59 28.60 5.77
C LEU A 60 6.71 28.47 4.72
N GLY A 61 7.89 27.98 5.14
CA GLY A 61 9.06 27.78 4.28
C GLY A 61 9.34 26.31 4.02
N SER A 62 10.62 25.99 3.83
CA SER A 62 11.10 24.61 3.67
C SER A 62 11.82 24.15 4.94
N GLY A 63 11.42 23.02 5.50
CA GLY A 63 12.03 22.47 6.71
C GLY A 63 12.38 21.01 6.57
N SER A 64 13.57 20.63 7.01
CA SER A 64 14.00 19.25 7.13
C SER A 64 14.44 18.94 8.56
N MET A 65 14.05 17.78 9.07
CA MET A 65 14.50 17.28 10.36
C MET A 65 14.88 15.80 10.24
N THR A 66 16.06 15.45 10.73
CA THR A 66 16.53 14.06 10.83
C THR A 66 16.77 13.70 12.28
N VAL A 67 16.17 12.60 12.73
CA VAL A 67 16.43 11.95 14.02
C VAL A 67 17.20 10.67 13.72
N GLU A 68 18.46 10.60 14.11
CA GLU A 68 19.34 9.47 13.77
C GLU A 68 20.28 9.10 14.92
N ALA A 69 20.99 7.98 14.77
CA ALA A 69 22.05 7.53 15.67
C ALA A 69 21.62 7.47 17.15
N GLY A 70 20.37 7.08 17.42
CA GLY A 70 19.82 7.00 18.77
C GLY A 70 19.24 8.32 19.31
N GLY A 71 19.03 9.30 18.42
CA GLY A 71 18.42 10.58 18.78
C GLY A 71 16.94 10.46 19.16
N THR A 72 16.44 11.47 19.87
CA THR A 72 15.04 11.51 20.33
C THR A 72 14.41 12.88 20.10
N LEU A 73 13.28 12.92 19.40
CA LEU A 73 12.38 14.07 19.35
C LEU A 73 11.13 13.79 20.21
N ASN A 74 10.89 14.61 21.23
CA ASN A 74 9.69 14.52 22.06
C ASN A 74 8.84 15.79 21.89
N ALA A 75 7.75 15.69 21.12
CA ALA A 75 6.73 16.73 21.05
C ALA A 75 5.58 16.41 22.01
N THR A 76 5.31 17.31 22.95
CA THR A 76 4.25 17.10 23.96
C THR A 76 2.86 17.08 23.33
N GLN A 77 2.66 17.85 22.26
CA GLN A 77 1.45 17.87 21.45
C GLN A 77 1.78 17.35 20.05
N ASP A 78 1.78 18.20 19.04
CA ASP A 78 1.73 17.75 17.66
C ASP A 78 3.10 17.72 16.99
N ILE A 79 3.21 16.87 15.97
CA ILE A 79 4.25 16.99 14.94
C ILE A 79 3.55 17.35 13.64
N LYS A 80 3.92 18.47 13.03
CA LYS A 80 3.33 18.93 11.77
C LYS A 80 4.41 19.06 10.70
N ILE A 81 4.13 18.51 9.52
CA ILE A 81 5.08 18.42 8.41
C ILE A 81 4.41 19.00 7.16
N GLY A 82 4.91 20.14 6.68
CA GLY A 82 4.23 20.95 5.66
C GLY A 82 2.98 21.60 6.22
N ASP A 83 3.13 22.56 7.14
CA ASP A 83 2.03 23.09 7.94
C ASP A 83 1.14 24.08 7.19
N ASN A 84 1.69 25.00 6.39
CA ASN A 84 0.92 26.06 5.70
C ASN A 84 1.02 25.95 4.17
N ASP A 85 0.18 26.71 3.46
CA ASP A 85 0.20 26.80 2.00
C ASP A 85 1.60 27.03 1.43
N PHE A 86 1.94 26.31 0.35
CA PHE A 86 3.23 26.39 -0.35
C PHE A 86 4.47 26.01 0.48
N SER A 87 4.31 25.58 1.74
CA SER A 87 5.40 25.09 2.57
C SER A 87 5.79 23.66 2.19
N SER A 88 7.03 23.28 2.52
CA SER A 88 7.49 21.89 2.40
C SER A 88 8.18 21.42 3.67
N GLY A 89 7.76 20.27 4.20
CA GLY A 89 8.33 19.66 5.39
C GLY A 89 8.84 18.26 5.12
N SER A 90 9.96 17.89 5.73
CA SER A 90 10.46 16.51 5.74
C SER A 90 10.94 16.10 7.13
N LEU A 91 10.42 14.98 7.65
CA LEU A 91 10.91 14.33 8.87
C LEU A 91 11.44 12.94 8.52
N THR A 92 12.69 12.66 8.90
CA THR A 92 13.28 11.32 8.81
C THR A 92 13.62 10.82 10.22
N ILE A 93 13.21 9.60 10.55
CA ILE A 93 13.58 8.91 11.79
C ILE A 93 14.30 7.62 11.38
N ASP A 94 15.62 7.64 11.48
CA ASP A 94 16.47 6.61 10.90
C ASP A 94 17.34 5.89 11.94
N GLY A 95 17.35 4.56 11.83
CA GLY A 95 18.23 3.71 12.62
C GLY A 95 17.64 3.28 13.96
N ALA A 96 18.01 2.08 14.39
CA ALA A 96 17.59 1.51 15.65
C ALA A 96 17.90 2.44 16.84
N GLY A 97 16.88 2.67 17.68
CA GLY A 97 16.97 3.54 18.86
C GLY A 97 16.71 5.01 18.57
N SER A 98 16.61 5.43 17.30
CA SER A 98 16.13 6.76 16.94
C SER A 98 14.62 6.83 17.07
N THR A 99 14.11 7.82 17.83
CA THR A 99 12.70 7.89 18.17
C THR A 99 12.12 9.28 17.98
N ALA A 100 10.89 9.38 17.48
CA ALA A 100 10.06 10.57 17.64
C ALA A 100 8.76 10.23 18.37
N THR A 101 8.27 11.17 19.16
CA THR A 101 6.99 11.05 19.86
C THR A 101 6.18 12.32 19.69
N ALA A 102 4.90 12.17 19.32
CA ALA A 102 3.89 13.21 19.40
C ALA A 102 2.83 12.80 20.43
N GLY A 103 2.66 13.57 21.49
CA GLY A 103 1.58 13.34 22.45
C GLY A 103 0.18 13.63 21.89
N GLY A 104 0.11 14.39 20.79
CA GLY A 104 -1.07 14.70 20.01
C GLY A 104 -0.98 14.14 18.59
N VAL A 105 -1.39 14.93 17.60
CA VAL A 105 -1.52 14.49 16.21
C VAL A 105 -0.19 14.63 15.48
N THR A 106 0.18 13.63 14.69
CA THR A 106 1.17 13.78 13.62
C THR A 106 0.44 14.02 12.30
N THR A 107 0.60 15.21 11.73
CA THR A 107 0.02 15.58 10.44
C THR A 107 1.10 15.69 9.38
N VAL A 108 0.96 14.92 8.30
CA VAL A 108 1.85 14.92 7.14
C VAL A 108 1.08 15.48 5.94
N GLY A 109 1.53 16.64 5.46
CA GLY A 109 0.80 17.41 4.46
C GLY A 109 -0.46 18.02 5.06
N ASN A 110 -0.27 19.03 5.94
CA ASN A 110 -1.39 19.82 6.47
C ASN A 110 -1.91 20.73 5.35
N PHE A 111 -1.50 21.99 5.26
CA PHE A 111 -1.80 22.85 4.09
C PHE A 111 -0.63 22.93 3.09
N GLY A 112 0.54 22.39 3.44
CA GLY A 112 1.72 22.29 2.56
C GLY A 112 2.03 20.85 2.13
N THR A 113 3.17 20.64 1.49
CA THR A 113 3.66 19.30 1.17
C THR A 113 4.44 18.73 2.35
N GLY A 114 4.06 17.56 2.85
CA GLY A 114 4.75 16.88 3.94
C GLY A 114 5.28 15.51 3.55
N SER A 115 6.49 15.19 3.99
CA SER A 115 7.07 13.86 3.86
C SER A 115 7.58 13.34 5.20
N LEU A 116 7.22 12.12 5.57
CA LEU A 116 7.69 11.41 6.75
C LEU A 116 8.32 10.08 6.33
N THR A 117 9.56 9.84 6.74
CA THR A 117 10.22 8.54 6.58
C THR A 117 10.59 7.97 7.95
N VAL A 118 10.22 6.72 8.19
CA VAL A 118 10.64 5.95 9.38
C VAL A 118 11.36 4.70 8.91
N SER A 119 12.67 4.65 9.12
CA SER A 119 13.54 3.67 8.46
C SER A 119 14.52 2.96 9.38
N ASN A 120 15.01 1.79 8.93
CA ASN A 120 16.13 1.06 9.55
C ASN A 120 15.98 0.83 11.06
N GLY A 121 14.77 0.50 11.53
CA GLY A 121 14.46 0.30 12.94
C GLY A 121 14.16 1.58 13.74
N GLY A 122 14.00 2.73 13.07
CA GLY A 122 13.47 3.95 13.67
C GLY A 122 12.03 3.79 14.14
N LEU A 123 11.62 4.60 15.12
CA LEU A 123 10.30 4.51 15.75
C LEU A 123 9.61 5.88 15.84
N LEU A 124 8.38 5.97 15.32
CA LEU A 124 7.46 7.06 15.64
C LEU A 124 6.34 6.54 16.55
N THR A 125 6.02 7.27 17.62
CA THR A 125 4.80 7.07 18.40
C THR A 125 3.95 8.33 18.35
N THR A 126 2.66 8.20 18.03
CA THR A 126 1.74 9.34 17.90
C THR A 126 0.36 9.01 18.45
N ALA A 127 -0.39 10.03 18.90
CA ALA A 127 -1.77 9.81 19.27
C ALA A 127 -2.61 9.48 18.03
N GLN A 128 -2.49 10.30 16.99
CA GLN A 128 -3.22 10.15 15.73
C GLN A 128 -2.32 10.51 14.55
N LEU A 129 -2.30 9.69 13.50
CA LEU A 129 -1.60 9.93 12.26
C LEU A 129 -2.58 10.34 11.17
N LYS A 130 -2.35 11.52 10.59
CA LYS A 130 -3.08 12.02 9.43
C LYS A 130 -2.14 12.24 8.25
N ILE A 131 -2.50 11.70 7.10
CA ILE A 131 -1.73 11.78 5.87
C ILE A 131 -2.60 12.43 4.79
N GLY A 132 -2.14 13.54 4.24
CA GLY A 132 -2.91 14.37 3.31
C GLY A 132 -4.14 14.98 3.97
N ASP A 133 -3.93 15.87 4.98
CA ASP A 133 -5.05 16.51 5.70
C ASP A 133 -5.70 17.60 4.86
N ASP A 134 -4.96 18.57 4.33
CA ASP A 134 -5.49 19.64 3.44
C ASP A 134 -4.66 19.83 2.16
N ALA A 135 -3.51 19.15 2.06
CA ALA A 135 -2.59 19.18 0.93
C ALA A 135 -1.90 17.80 0.75
N HIS A 136 -0.71 17.75 0.17
CA HIS A 136 -0.07 16.49 -0.18
C HIS A 136 0.78 15.94 0.97
N GLY A 137 0.48 14.72 1.41
CA GLY A 137 1.25 14.03 2.45
C GLY A 137 1.75 12.67 2.00
N ASP A 138 3.03 12.38 2.22
CA ASP A 138 3.62 11.08 1.95
C ASP A 138 4.29 10.51 3.20
N VAL A 139 3.94 9.27 3.56
CA VAL A 139 4.57 8.51 4.63
C VAL A 139 5.20 7.25 4.07
N LEU A 140 6.47 7.05 4.36
CA LEU A 140 7.23 5.84 4.07
C LEU A 140 7.67 5.18 5.38
N ILE A 141 7.32 3.92 5.57
CA ILE A 141 7.84 3.06 6.64
C ILE A 141 8.76 2.03 6.00
N ASP A 142 10.07 2.23 6.09
CA ASP A 142 11.08 1.43 5.38
C ASP A 142 11.94 0.64 6.37
N GLY A 143 11.42 -0.50 6.84
CA GLY A 143 12.02 -1.27 7.94
C GLY A 143 11.97 -0.56 9.30
N GLY A 144 11.20 0.52 9.43
CA GLY A 144 10.88 1.20 10.68
C GLY A 144 9.55 0.76 11.30
N THR A 145 9.12 1.46 12.34
CA THR A 145 7.80 1.23 12.97
C THR A 145 7.10 2.54 13.30
N ILE A 146 5.82 2.64 12.98
CA ILE A 146 4.93 3.68 13.49
C ILE A 146 3.92 3.02 14.44
N ILE A 147 3.76 3.60 15.63
CA ILE A 147 2.70 3.24 16.58
C ILE A 147 1.75 4.43 16.69
N ASP A 148 0.53 4.21 16.22
CA ASP A 148 -0.60 5.11 16.38
C ASP A 148 -1.54 4.56 17.46
N THR A 149 -2.14 5.43 18.27
CA THR A 149 -2.96 4.99 19.42
C THR A 149 -4.44 5.38 19.33
N VAL A 150 -4.88 6.04 18.25
CA VAL A 150 -6.26 6.50 18.06
C VAL A 150 -6.84 6.00 16.74
N GLY A 151 -6.13 6.20 15.64
CA GLY A 151 -6.48 5.77 14.29
C GLY A 151 -5.64 6.51 13.24
N THR A 152 -5.33 5.82 12.14
CA THR A 152 -4.60 6.40 11.01
C THR A 152 -5.55 6.73 9.87
N GLY A 153 -5.55 7.98 9.43
CA GLY A 153 -6.31 8.43 8.26
C GLY A 153 -5.40 8.69 7.05
N VAL A 154 -5.67 8.05 5.93
CA VAL A 154 -4.96 8.21 4.66
C VAL A 154 -5.86 8.87 3.63
N GLY A 155 -5.46 10.03 3.11
CA GLY A 155 -6.28 10.82 2.20
C GLY A 155 -7.46 11.46 2.92
N ASN A 156 -7.21 12.37 3.87
CA ASN A 156 -8.26 12.92 4.72
C ASN A 156 -9.05 14.02 3.99
N ARG A 157 -8.40 15.11 3.58
CA ARG A 157 -9.03 16.18 2.76
C ARG A 157 -8.23 16.54 1.51
N ALA A 158 -7.14 15.81 1.27
CA ALA A 158 -6.29 15.89 0.08
C ALA A 158 -5.51 14.58 -0.11
N THR A 159 -4.67 14.50 -1.15
CA THR A 159 -3.95 13.26 -1.49
C THR A 159 -2.94 12.88 -0.42
N GLY A 160 -3.13 11.68 0.15
CA GLY A 160 -2.22 11.09 1.12
C GLY A 160 -1.74 9.71 0.67
N THR A 161 -0.45 9.46 0.79
CA THR A 161 0.17 8.16 0.48
C THR A 161 0.80 7.56 1.73
N LEU A 162 0.50 6.30 2.00
CA LEU A 162 1.20 5.49 3.00
C LEU A 162 1.83 4.28 2.30
N THR A 163 3.16 4.20 2.34
CA THR A 163 3.93 3.08 1.80
C THR A 163 4.67 2.36 2.93
N LEU A 164 4.56 1.02 2.98
CA LEU A 164 5.30 0.20 3.94
C LEU A 164 6.18 -0.78 3.17
N ASP A 165 7.49 -0.74 3.38
CA ASP A 165 8.46 -1.58 2.66
C ASP A 165 9.56 -2.12 3.59
N ASN A 166 10.30 -3.12 3.10
CA ASN A 166 11.45 -3.74 3.80
C ASN A 166 11.18 -4.13 5.27
N GLY A 167 9.99 -4.66 5.54
CA GLY A 167 9.56 -5.04 6.90
C GLY A 167 8.99 -3.88 7.73
N GLY A 168 8.72 -2.74 7.12
CA GLY A 168 8.05 -1.60 7.74
C GLY A 168 6.70 -2.00 8.34
N THR A 169 6.43 -1.50 9.55
CA THR A 169 5.22 -1.84 10.30
C THR A 169 4.46 -0.60 10.77
N LEU A 170 3.15 -0.56 10.54
CA LEU A 170 2.22 0.38 11.18
C LEU A 170 1.36 -0.38 12.18
N GLN A 171 1.38 0.02 13.45
CA GLN A 171 0.42 -0.42 14.47
C GLN A 171 -0.61 0.69 14.68
N SER A 172 -1.89 0.36 14.58
CA SER A 172 -2.98 1.33 14.75
C SER A 172 -4.27 0.65 15.21
N PRO A 173 -5.14 1.30 15.99
CA PRO A 173 -6.46 0.75 16.28
C PRO A 173 -7.34 0.58 15.03
N LEU A 174 -7.13 1.42 14.01
CA LEU A 174 -7.86 1.39 12.74
C LEU A 174 -7.10 2.20 11.69
N VAL A 175 -6.99 1.66 10.47
CA VAL A 175 -6.56 2.42 9.30
C VAL A 175 -7.76 2.68 8.39
N SER A 176 -8.00 3.94 8.05
CA SER A 176 -9.10 4.38 7.19
C SER A 176 -8.56 5.12 5.98
N ILE A 177 -8.88 4.62 4.78
CA ILE A 177 -8.48 5.19 3.49
C ILE A 177 -9.75 5.72 2.83
N ILE A 178 -10.04 7.01 3.01
CA ILE A 178 -11.45 7.47 3.01
C ILE A 178 -11.81 8.54 1.99
N ALA A 179 -10.84 9.28 1.44
CA ALA A 179 -11.13 10.34 0.49
C ALA A 179 -9.91 10.77 -0.36
N PHE A 180 -10.17 11.61 -1.37
CA PHE A 180 -9.17 12.40 -2.10
C PHE A 180 -7.95 11.63 -2.63
N MET A 181 -8.17 10.40 -3.14
CA MET A 181 -7.12 9.54 -3.69
C MET A 181 -6.12 9.06 -2.63
N GLY A 182 -6.58 8.84 -1.40
CA GLY A 182 -5.80 8.16 -0.36
C GLY A 182 -5.29 6.80 -0.85
N THR A 183 -4.00 6.55 -0.71
CA THR A 183 -3.36 5.33 -1.22
C THR A 183 -2.54 4.66 -0.13
N VAL A 184 -2.77 3.35 0.07
CA VAL A 184 -1.89 2.48 0.84
C VAL A 184 -1.17 1.52 -0.11
N ALA A 185 0.15 1.44 -0.02
CA ALA A 185 0.97 0.61 -0.90
C ALA A 185 2.15 -0.08 -0.19
N GLY A 186 2.86 -0.94 -0.94
CA GLY A 186 4.09 -1.59 -0.47
C GLY A 186 3.89 -3.01 0.06
N SER A 187 4.96 -3.54 0.63
CA SER A 187 5.12 -4.94 1.04
C SER A 187 5.27 -5.16 2.57
N GLY A 188 4.89 -4.17 3.37
CA GLY A 188 5.01 -4.19 4.83
C GLY A 188 3.80 -4.79 5.57
N THR A 189 3.73 -4.48 6.87
CA THR A 189 2.66 -4.97 7.77
C THR A 189 1.86 -3.82 8.37
N ILE A 190 0.53 -3.92 8.24
CA ILE A 190 -0.44 -3.10 8.95
C ILE A 190 -1.03 -3.96 10.06
N ASP A 191 -0.63 -3.68 11.29
CA ASP A 191 -1.16 -4.31 12.49
C ASP A 191 -2.40 -3.55 12.99
N ALA A 192 -3.47 -3.64 12.20
CA ALA A 192 -4.74 -2.95 12.42
C ALA A 192 -5.85 -3.57 11.55
N PRO A 193 -7.14 -3.38 11.89
CA PRO A 193 -8.21 -3.41 10.90
C PRO A 193 -8.03 -2.29 9.87
N VAL A 194 -8.39 -2.57 8.62
CA VAL A 194 -8.30 -1.63 7.48
C VAL A 194 -9.66 -1.47 6.82
N VAL A 195 -10.05 -0.22 6.56
CA VAL A 195 -11.19 0.14 5.70
C VAL A 195 -10.68 0.86 4.46
N ASN A 196 -10.91 0.27 3.30
CA ASN A 196 -10.51 0.79 2.00
C ASN A 196 -11.71 1.33 1.21
N ASP A 197 -11.85 2.64 1.19
CA ASP A 197 -12.80 3.39 0.36
C ASP A 197 -12.10 4.14 -0.80
N GLU A 198 -10.78 4.06 -0.91
CA GLU A 198 -9.98 4.70 -1.96
C GLU A 198 -9.05 3.70 -2.66
N VAL A 199 -7.75 3.64 -2.37
CA VAL A 199 -6.83 2.72 -3.06
C VAL A 199 -5.96 1.93 -2.09
N VAL A 200 -5.95 0.60 -2.28
CA VAL A 200 -4.89 -0.29 -1.79
C VAL A 200 -4.19 -0.93 -2.97
N SER A 201 -2.87 -0.85 -2.99
CA SER A 201 -2.00 -1.44 -4.03
C SER A 201 -0.87 -2.21 -3.33
N PRO A 202 -1.06 -3.48 -2.97
CA PRO A 202 0.02 -4.29 -2.40
C PRO A 202 1.22 -4.31 -3.35
N GLY A 203 2.43 -4.29 -2.80
CA GLY A 203 3.67 -4.27 -3.58
C GLY A 203 4.20 -2.87 -3.92
N ASN A 204 5.49 -2.85 -4.25
CA ASN A 204 6.22 -1.71 -4.84
C ASN A 204 7.54 -2.19 -5.50
N PRO A 205 7.55 -2.69 -6.74
CA PRO A 205 6.38 -2.91 -7.60
C PRO A 205 5.59 -4.16 -7.19
N ILE A 206 6.24 -5.31 -7.03
CA ILE A 206 5.57 -6.57 -6.66
C ILE A 206 5.80 -6.88 -5.18
N GLY A 207 4.76 -7.28 -4.45
CA GLY A 207 4.92 -7.63 -3.03
C GLY A 207 3.68 -8.18 -2.32
N THR A 208 3.88 -8.57 -1.07
CA THR A 208 2.78 -8.93 -0.16
C THR A 208 2.57 -7.82 0.85
N LEU A 209 1.40 -7.18 0.83
CA LEU A 209 0.96 -6.30 1.92
C LEU A 209 0.22 -7.15 2.94
N THR A 210 0.64 -7.10 4.21
CA THR A 210 0.01 -7.86 5.28
C THR A 210 -0.88 -6.97 6.15
N VAL A 211 -2.10 -7.42 6.42
CA VAL A 211 -3.05 -6.83 7.37
C VAL A 211 -3.33 -7.86 8.45
N THR A 212 -2.98 -7.58 9.70
CA THR A 212 -3.19 -8.54 10.80
C THR A 212 -4.63 -8.56 11.31
N GLY A 213 -5.36 -7.45 11.13
CA GLY A 213 -6.76 -7.31 11.48
C GLY A 213 -7.71 -7.71 10.35
N ASP A 214 -8.95 -7.26 10.47
CA ASP A 214 -9.96 -7.40 9.42
C ASP A 214 -9.71 -6.42 8.28
N TYR A 215 -10.09 -6.81 7.05
CA TYR A 215 -10.01 -5.97 5.87
C TYR A 215 -11.40 -5.73 5.29
N THR A 216 -11.83 -4.48 5.24
CA THR A 216 -13.09 -4.09 4.59
C THR A 216 -12.79 -3.34 3.30
N GLN A 217 -13.07 -3.97 2.17
CA GLN A 217 -13.15 -3.28 0.88
C GLN A 217 -14.52 -2.62 0.78
N GLY A 218 -14.56 -1.29 0.94
CA GLY A 218 -15.77 -0.51 0.75
C GLY A 218 -16.01 -0.22 -0.73
N PHE A 219 -16.07 1.05 -1.13
CA PHE A 219 -16.22 1.44 -2.54
C PHE A 219 -14.89 1.68 -3.27
N GLY A 220 -13.77 1.51 -2.57
CA GLY A 220 -12.42 1.73 -3.11
C GLY A 220 -11.99 0.67 -4.13
N ILE A 221 -10.71 0.74 -4.48
CA ILE A 221 -10.01 -0.08 -5.45
C ILE A 221 -8.94 -0.91 -4.74
N LEU A 222 -8.89 -2.20 -5.06
CA LEU A 222 -7.71 -3.05 -4.84
C LEU A 222 -7.00 -3.22 -6.19
N ASN A 223 -5.74 -2.80 -6.29
CA ASN A 223 -4.90 -3.05 -7.45
C ASN A 223 -3.98 -4.25 -7.20
N ILE A 224 -3.82 -5.10 -8.20
CA ILE A 224 -2.96 -6.29 -8.16
C ILE A 224 -2.18 -6.39 -9.47
N GLU A 225 -0.86 -6.52 -9.38
CA GLU A 225 0.02 -6.77 -10.51
C GLU A 225 0.44 -8.25 -10.58
N LEU A 226 0.33 -8.87 -11.76
CA LEU A 226 0.83 -10.22 -12.03
C LEU A 226 2.06 -10.15 -12.94
N GLY A 227 3.23 -10.51 -12.42
CA GLY A 227 4.51 -10.53 -13.15
C GLY A 227 5.20 -11.90 -13.20
N GLY A 228 4.56 -12.94 -12.68
CA GLY A 228 5.14 -14.26 -12.40
C GLY A 228 4.17 -15.10 -11.59
N THR A 229 4.61 -16.29 -11.13
CA THR A 229 3.71 -17.31 -10.57
C THR A 229 3.78 -17.48 -9.05
N ALA A 230 4.69 -16.77 -8.37
CA ALA A 230 4.88 -16.88 -6.92
C ALA A 230 4.24 -15.68 -6.20
N PRO A 231 3.42 -15.88 -5.14
CA PRO A 231 2.87 -14.77 -4.37
C PRO A 231 3.99 -13.94 -3.73
N GLY A 232 3.83 -12.62 -3.72
CA GLY A 232 4.74 -11.68 -3.07
C GLY A 232 6.07 -11.44 -3.77
N THR A 233 6.52 -12.35 -4.65
CA THR A 233 7.76 -12.17 -5.43
C THR A 233 7.55 -12.20 -6.94
N GLY A 234 6.45 -12.80 -7.39
CA GLY A 234 6.04 -12.86 -8.79
C GLY A 234 4.72 -12.13 -9.05
N TYR A 235 3.87 -11.94 -8.05
CA TYR A 235 2.65 -11.16 -8.18
C TYR A 235 2.22 -10.59 -6.82
N ASP A 236 1.38 -9.57 -6.85
CA ASP A 236 0.89 -8.90 -5.64
C ASP A 236 -0.08 -9.76 -4.85
N GLN A 237 0.08 -9.75 -3.53
CA GLN A 237 -0.85 -10.41 -2.64
C GLN A 237 -1.25 -9.48 -1.49
N LEU A 238 -2.55 -9.38 -1.25
CA LEU A 238 -3.06 -8.89 0.02
C LEU A 238 -3.23 -10.07 0.98
N ALA A 239 -2.41 -10.14 2.02
CA ALA A 239 -2.52 -11.16 3.07
C ALA A 239 -3.25 -10.56 4.28
N VAL A 240 -4.40 -11.11 4.64
CA VAL A 240 -5.26 -10.65 5.72
C VAL A 240 -5.42 -11.79 6.73
N ASN A 241 -4.99 -11.60 7.96
CA ASN A 241 -5.15 -12.63 9.00
C ASN A 241 -6.57 -12.68 9.56
N GLY A 242 -7.30 -11.55 9.52
CA GLY A 242 -8.69 -11.44 9.93
C GLY A 242 -9.71 -11.81 8.84
N HIS A 243 -10.92 -11.28 9.00
CA HIS A 243 -12.00 -11.42 8.02
C HIS A 243 -11.91 -10.36 6.93
N SER A 244 -12.01 -10.78 5.67
CA SER A 244 -12.08 -9.89 4.51
C SER A 244 -13.52 -9.76 4.02
N THR A 245 -14.07 -8.55 4.06
CA THR A 245 -15.37 -8.22 3.46
C THR A 245 -15.15 -7.48 2.15
N LEU A 246 -15.63 -8.05 1.04
CA LEU A 246 -15.36 -7.55 -0.31
C LEU A 246 -16.50 -6.69 -0.87
N GLY A 247 -16.12 -5.62 -1.56
CA GLY A 247 -16.97 -4.64 -2.23
C GLY A 247 -16.19 -3.94 -3.34
N GLY A 248 -16.66 -2.77 -3.81
CA GLY A 248 -15.85 -1.87 -4.64
C GLY A 248 -15.28 -2.51 -5.91
N ILE A 249 -14.04 -2.15 -6.25
CA ILE A 249 -13.39 -2.48 -7.52
C ILE A 249 -12.13 -3.32 -7.28
N LEU A 250 -11.96 -4.37 -8.08
CA LEU A 250 -10.68 -5.05 -8.27
C LEU A 250 -10.11 -4.71 -9.64
N ASN A 251 -8.84 -4.30 -9.67
CA ASN A 251 -8.05 -4.16 -10.88
C ASN A 251 -6.90 -5.16 -10.87
N VAL A 252 -6.76 -5.94 -11.93
CA VAL A 252 -5.63 -6.84 -12.14
C VAL A 252 -4.92 -6.47 -13.43
N SER A 253 -3.60 -6.32 -13.38
CA SER A 253 -2.77 -5.99 -14.53
C SER A 253 -1.67 -7.04 -14.74
N LEU A 254 -1.23 -7.18 -15.99
CA LEU A 254 -0.04 -7.97 -16.33
C LEU A 254 1.16 -7.02 -16.44
N VAL A 255 2.26 -7.36 -15.75
CA VAL A 255 3.49 -6.57 -15.73
C VAL A 255 4.69 -7.40 -16.18
N ASN A 256 5.82 -6.75 -16.43
CA ASN A 256 7.09 -7.41 -16.80
C ASN A 256 7.01 -8.33 -18.04
N GLY A 257 6.04 -8.09 -18.94
CA GLY A 257 5.80 -8.93 -20.12
C GLY A 257 5.21 -10.31 -19.79
N PHE A 258 4.71 -10.51 -18.58
CA PHE A 258 4.08 -11.76 -18.16
C PHE A 258 2.81 -12.01 -18.98
N ASN A 259 2.76 -13.15 -19.66
CA ASN A 259 1.63 -13.58 -20.49
C ASN A 259 1.37 -15.08 -20.25
N PRO A 260 0.79 -15.44 -19.09
CA PRO A 260 0.57 -16.83 -18.73
C PRO A 260 -0.50 -17.47 -19.61
N ALA A 261 -0.23 -18.67 -20.14
CA ALA A 261 -1.24 -19.48 -20.81
C ALA A 261 -2.13 -20.23 -19.81
N ASN A 262 -1.62 -20.48 -18.61
CA ASN A 262 -2.34 -21.05 -17.49
C ASN A 262 -1.78 -20.60 -16.13
N GLY A 263 -2.58 -20.69 -15.08
CA GLY A 263 -2.18 -20.36 -13.71
C GLY A 263 -3.35 -20.02 -12.80
N GLN A 264 -3.13 -20.21 -11.49
CA GLN A 264 -4.00 -19.74 -10.43
C GLN A 264 -3.19 -18.80 -9.54
N PHE A 265 -3.73 -17.62 -9.27
CA PHE A 265 -3.08 -16.54 -8.52
C PHE A 265 -3.95 -16.20 -7.32
N VAL A 266 -3.49 -16.56 -6.12
CA VAL A 266 -4.17 -16.19 -4.88
C VAL A 266 -3.85 -14.74 -4.55
N ILE A 267 -4.68 -13.82 -5.03
CA ILE A 267 -4.46 -12.37 -4.94
C ILE A 267 -4.84 -11.80 -3.57
N LEU A 268 -5.74 -12.47 -2.87
CA LEU A 268 -6.11 -12.17 -1.49
C LEU A 268 -6.18 -13.48 -0.72
N GLN A 269 -5.37 -13.57 0.34
CA GLN A 269 -5.47 -14.65 1.33
C GLN A 269 -6.06 -14.05 2.60
N GLY A 270 -7.26 -14.46 2.99
CA GLY A 270 -7.92 -14.07 4.23
C GLY A 270 -7.82 -15.17 5.30
N GLY A 271 -8.19 -14.83 6.55
CA GLY A 271 -8.60 -15.83 7.53
C GLY A 271 -9.98 -16.41 7.15
N THR A 272 -10.89 -15.53 6.74
CA THR A 272 -12.14 -15.86 6.02
C THR A 272 -12.48 -14.74 5.04
N VAL A 273 -13.28 -15.03 4.02
CA VAL A 273 -13.72 -14.07 3.00
C VAL A 273 -15.24 -14.08 2.89
N SER A 274 -15.85 -12.90 2.77
CA SER A 274 -17.26 -12.72 2.44
C SER A 274 -17.45 -11.59 1.43
N GLY A 275 -18.62 -11.56 0.78
CA GLY A 275 -18.91 -10.60 -0.28
C GLY A 275 -18.15 -10.91 -1.58
N VAL A 276 -18.26 -9.99 -2.53
CA VAL A 276 -17.58 -10.04 -3.84
C VAL A 276 -17.22 -8.61 -4.26
N PHE A 277 -16.21 -8.45 -5.11
CA PHE A 277 -15.97 -7.15 -5.76
C PHE A 277 -17.16 -6.80 -6.67
N GLN A 278 -17.61 -5.55 -6.63
CA GLN A 278 -18.74 -5.07 -7.44
C GLN A 278 -18.33 -4.88 -8.90
N THR A 279 -17.10 -4.39 -9.13
CA THR A 279 -16.49 -4.29 -10.45
C THR A 279 -15.20 -5.08 -10.45
N VAL A 280 -15.00 -5.91 -11.48
CA VAL A 280 -13.81 -6.75 -11.64
C VAL A 280 -13.21 -6.46 -13.00
N ASN A 281 -12.02 -5.85 -13.01
CA ASN A 281 -11.28 -5.53 -14.22
C ASN A 281 -10.08 -6.48 -14.34
N LEU A 282 -10.23 -7.53 -15.15
CA LEU A 282 -9.20 -8.53 -15.39
C LEU A 282 -8.60 -8.40 -16.79
N PRO A 283 -7.34 -8.83 -16.99
CA PRO A 283 -6.80 -9.05 -18.33
C PRO A 283 -7.64 -10.10 -19.09
N ALA A 284 -7.62 -10.06 -20.43
CA ALA A 284 -8.39 -10.98 -21.25
C ALA A 284 -8.04 -12.45 -20.96
N GLY A 285 -9.06 -13.31 -20.87
CA GLY A 285 -8.90 -14.74 -20.63
C GLY A 285 -8.74 -15.14 -19.15
N PHE A 286 -8.73 -14.19 -18.22
CA PHE A 286 -8.76 -14.48 -16.79
C PHE A 286 -10.19 -14.55 -16.25
N SER A 287 -10.38 -15.39 -15.23
CA SER A 287 -11.60 -15.49 -14.41
C SER A 287 -11.25 -15.33 -12.93
N ILE A 288 -12.27 -15.13 -12.08
CA ILE A 288 -12.14 -14.96 -10.63
C ILE A 288 -13.01 -15.97 -9.89
N SER A 289 -12.49 -16.52 -8.80
CA SER A 289 -13.24 -17.32 -7.84
C SER A 289 -13.10 -16.76 -6.42
N TYR A 290 -14.18 -16.89 -5.67
CA TYR A 290 -14.27 -16.49 -4.27
C TYR A 290 -14.45 -17.75 -3.44
N GLU A 291 -13.46 -18.04 -2.61
CA GLU A 291 -13.45 -19.19 -1.71
C GLU A 291 -13.67 -18.73 -0.27
N ALA A 292 -13.83 -19.69 0.65
CA ALA A 292 -14.11 -19.38 2.06
C ALA A 292 -13.02 -18.54 2.74
N ASP A 293 -11.77 -18.66 2.28
CA ASP A 293 -10.59 -18.02 2.87
C ASP A 293 -9.72 -17.27 1.87
N ARG A 294 -10.08 -17.21 0.58
CA ARG A 294 -9.23 -16.55 -0.43
C ARG A 294 -9.99 -16.11 -1.67
N VAL A 295 -9.36 -15.22 -2.43
CA VAL A 295 -9.76 -14.82 -3.78
C VAL A 295 -8.68 -15.27 -4.76
N VAL A 296 -9.09 -15.99 -5.79
CA VAL A 296 -8.17 -16.56 -6.79
C VAL A 296 -8.52 -16.02 -8.16
N VAL A 297 -7.53 -15.51 -8.88
CA VAL A 297 -7.64 -15.20 -10.30
C VAL A 297 -7.03 -16.37 -11.06
N THR A 298 -7.73 -16.87 -12.07
CA THR A 298 -7.28 -18.02 -12.87
C THR A 298 -7.16 -17.60 -14.33
N ILE A 299 -6.11 -18.07 -15.00
CA ILE A 299 -5.98 -18.08 -16.47
C ILE A 299 -5.67 -19.50 -16.90
N GLY A 300 -5.96 -19.80 -18.15
CA GLY A 300 -5.75 -21.11 -18.72
C GLY A 300 -6.86 -22.08 -18.38
N SER A 301 -6.94 -23.08 -19.24
CA SER A 301 -7.97 -22.98 -20.26
C SER A 301 -9.37 -22.73 -19.69
N PRO A 302 -10.21 -21.82 -20.29
CA PRO A 302 -11.64 -22.12 -20.30
C PRO A 302 -11.70 -23.57 -20.72
N CYS A 303 -12.33 -24.41 -19.91
CA CYS A 303 -12.31 -25.86 -20.09
C CYS A 303 -12.36 -26.14 -21.59
N VAL A 304 -11.30 -26.69 -22.20
CA VAL A 304 -11.25 -26.81 -23.68
C VAL A 304 -12.44 -27.62 -24.21
N ALA A 305 -13.05 -28.37 -23.29
CA ALA A 305 -14.27 -29.09 -23.47
C ALA A 305 -15.55 -28.25 -23.27
N ASP A 306 -15.54 -27.12 -22.56
CA ASP A 306 -16.56 -26.04 -22.57
C ASP A 306 -16.22 -25.03 -23.69
N ILE A 307 -16.35 -25.49 -24.93
CA ILE A 307 -15.90 -24.71 -26.09
C ILE A 307 -16.90 -23.61 -26.46
N ASN A 308 -18.14 -23.68 -25.97
CA ASN A 308 -19.14 -22.64 -26.18
C ASN A 308 -19.07 -21.53 -25.09
N GLY A 309 -18.35 -21.78 -24.00
CA GLY A 309 -18.08 -20.84 -22.91
C GLY A 309 -19.29 -20.56 -22.02
N ASP A 310 -20.25 -21.47 -21.95
CA ASP A 310 -21.48 -21.31 -21.15
C ASP A 310 -21.35 -21.80 -19.70
N GLY A 311 -20.21 -22.40 -19.36
CA GLY A 311 -19.88 -22.87 -18.01
C GLY A 311 -20.46 -24.25 -17.67
N VAL A 312 -21.09 -24.94 -18.64
CA VAL A 312 -21.67 -26.27 -18.45
C VAL A 312 -21.15 -27.23 -19.52
N LEU A 313 -20.55 -28.32 -19.06
CA LEU A 313 -20.07 -29.34 -19.98
C LEU A 313 -21.21 -30.25 -20.48
N ASP A 314 -21.69 -30.04 -21.70
CA ASP A 314 -22.81 -30.80 -22.25
C ASP A 314 -22.71 -31.09 -23.77
N LEU A 315 -23.83 -31.51 -24.37
CA LEU A 315 -23.86 -31.83 -25.81
C LEU A 315 -23.66 -30.61 -26.71
N ALA A 316 -23.94 -29.40 -26.22
CA ALA A 316 -23.71 -28.15 -26.93
C ALA A 316 -22.22 -27.97 -27.20
N ASP A 317 -21.36 -28.32 -26.26
CA ASP A 317 -19.90 -28.25 -26.47
C ASP A 317 -19.40 -29.25 -27.50
N ILE A 318 -19.89 -30.49 -27.44
CA ILE A 318 -19.54 -31.50 -28.44
C ILE A 318 -19.95 -31.01 -29.83
N SER A 319 -21.14 -30.41 -29.94
CA SER A 319 -21.64 -29.88 -31.21
C SER A 319 -20.84 -28.66 -31.69
N ALA A 320 -20.39 -27.80 -30.77
CA ALA A 320 -19.57 -26.64 -31.06
C ALA A 320 -18.15 -27.03 -31.47
N PHE A 321 -17.54 -28.02 -30.81
CA PHE A 321 -16.24 -28.59 -31.20
C PHE A 321 -16.29 -29.21 -32.59
N ILE A 322 -17.30 -30.05 -32.88
CA ILE A 322 -17.44 -30.64 -34.23
C ILE A 322 -17.59 -29.54 -35.29
N SER A 323 -18.36 -28.50 -35.00
CA SER A 323 -18.57 -27.38 -35.93
C SER A 323 -17.27 -26.61 -36.18
N ALA A 324 -16.51 -26.31 -35.12
CA ALA A 324 -15.21 -25.64 -35.19
C ALA A 324 -14.16 -26.50 -35.93
N PHE A 325 -14.09 -27.79 -35.62
CA PHE A 325 -13.17 -28.75 -36.23
C PHE A 325 -13.42 -28.90 -37.75
N LEU A 326 -14.68 -29.00 -38.18
CA LEU A 326 -15.04 -29.04 -39.60
C LEU A 326 -14.77 -27.72 -40.32
N ALA A 327 -14.86 -26.59 -39.61
CA ALA A 327 -14.54 -25.27 -40.13
C ALA A 327 -13.03 -24.97 -40.14
N GLN A 328 -12.20 -25.85 -39.59
CA GLN A 328 -10.76 -25.60 -39.34
C GLN A 328 -10.55 -24.31 -38.52
N ASP A 329 -11.43 -24.07 -37.57
CA ASP A 329 -11.31 -22.95 -36.63
C ASP A 329 -10.19 -23.25 -35.63
N PRO A 330 -9.25 -22.31 -35.39
CA PRO A 330 -8.17 -22.48 -34.41
C PRO A 330 -8.63 -22.93 -33.00
N ALA A 331 -9.88 -22.66 -32.61
CA ALA A 331 -10.45 -23.14 -31.34
C ALA A 331 -10.52 -24.68 -31.23
N ALA A 332 -10.48 -25.40 -32.35
CA ALA A 332 -10.50 -26.87 -32.40
C ALA A 332 -9.12 -27.51 -32.67
N ASP A 333 -8.05 -26.71 -32.80
CA ASP A 333 -6.65 -27.15 -32.96
C ASP A 333 -6.00 -27.29 -31.57
N LEU A 334 -6.34 -28.38 -30.89
CA LEU A 334 -6.04 -28.60 -29.47
C LEU A 334 -4.75 -29.39 -29.23
N ALA A 335 -4.17 -30.00 -30.27
CA ALA A 335 -3.01 -30.85 -30.18
C ALA A 335 -1.93 -30.50 -31.22
N PRO A 336 -0.64 -30.77 -30.95
CA PRO A 336 0.40 -30.63 -31.96
C PRO A 336 0.28 -31.69 -33.06
N PRO A 337 0.65 -31.37 -34.31
CA PRO A 337 1.24 -30.11 -34.76
C PRO A 337 0.19 -29.04 -35.09
N ALA A 338 0.42 -27.81 -34.62
CA ALA A 338 -0.51 -26.69 -34.82
C ALA A 338 -0.80 -26.42 -36.32
N GLY A 339 -2.04 -26.09 -36.62
CA GLY A 339 -2.58 -25.91 -37.96
C GLY A 339 -2.94 -27.23 -38.67
N VAL A 340 -2.95 -28.36 -37.94
CA VAL A 340 -3.31 -29.68 -38.47
C VAL A 340 -4.45 -30.27 -37.64
N PHE A 341 -5.66 -30.20 -38.20
CA PHE A 341 -6.87 -30.74 -37.58
C PHE A 341 -6.98 -32.24 -37.81
N ASP A 342 -6.65 -33.02 -36.80
CA ASP A 342 -6.61 -34.49 -36.87
C ASP A 342 -7.19 -35.19 -35.63
N LEU A 343 -6.91 -36.49 -35.52
CA LEU A 343 -7.47 -37.32 -34.44
C LEU A 343 -6.87 -36.99 -33.06
N ALA A 344 -5.70 -36.34 -33.01
CA ALA A 344 -5.07 -35.90 -31.77
C ALA A 344 -5.86 -34.74 -31.13
N ASP A 345 -6.42 -33.82 -31.92
CA ASP A 345 -7.29 -32.75 -31.40
C ASP A 345 -8.57 -33.31 -30.81
N LEU A 346 -9.23 -34.20 -31.56
CA LEU A 346 -10.43 -34.90 -31.10
C LEU A 346 -10.13 -35.72 -29.83
N GLY A 347 -8.99 -36.40 -29.79
CA GLY A 347 -8.54 -37.12 -28.61
C GLY A 347 -8.35 -36.19 -27.41
N THR A 348 -7.76 -35.01 -27.62
CA THR A 348 -7.54 -34.01 -26.57
C THR A 348 -8.86 -33.44 -26.05
N PHE A 349 -9.81 -33.09 -26.94
CA PHE A 349 -11.16 -32.66 -26.56
C PHE A 349 -11.90 -33.73 -25.74
N ILE A 350 -11.92 -34.98 -26.20
CA ILE A 350 -12.61 -36.08 -25.50
C ILE A 350 -12.01 -36.33 -24.12
N GLN A 351 -10.67 -36.33 -23.99
CA GLN A 351 -10.02 -36.52 -22.71
C GLN A 351 -10.37 -35.39 -21.73
N ALA A 352 -10.38 -34.14 -22.20
CA ALA A 352 -10.81 -33.00 -21.39
C ALA A 352 -12.29 -33.09 -21.00
N PHE A 353 -13.17 -33.49 -21.92
CA PHE A 353 -14.60 -33.65 -21.68
C PHE A 353 -14.88 -34.74 -20.63
N LEU A 354 -14.20 -35.88 -20.72
CA LEU A 354 -14.39 -37.00 -19.79
C LEU A 354 -13.76 -36.75 -18.41
N ALA A 355 -12.68 -35.98 -18.35
CA ALA A 355 -12.06 -35.58 -17.10
C ALA A 355 -12.96 -34.61 -16.30
N GLY A 356 -13.86 -33.91 -16.98
CA GLY A 356 -14.61 -32.79 -16.44
C GLY A 356 -13.74 -31.54 -16.35
N CYS A 357 -14.39 -30.38 -16.28
CA CYS A 357 -13.75 -29.11 -16.03
C CYS A 357 -13.46 -28.97 -14.52
N PRO A 358 -12.28 -28.50 -14.08
CA PRO A 358 -12.07 -28.10 -12.69
C PRO A 358 -12.90 -26.88 -12.29
#